data_AF-A0A075FVL8-F1
#
_entry.id   AF-A0A075FVL8-F1
#
_cell.length_a   1.000
_cell.length_b   1.000
_cell.length_c   1.000
_cell.angle_alpha   90.00
_cell.angle_beta   90.00
_cell.angle_gamma   90.00
#
_symmetry.space_group_name_H-M   'P 1'
#
loop_
_entity.id
_entity.type
_entity.pdbx_description
1 polymer ?
#
loop_
_entity_poly.entity_id
_entity_poly.type
_entity_poly.pdbx_seq_one_letter_code
_entity_poly.pdbx_strand_id
1 'polypeptide(L)'
;MLFRIVRRYWVLFPILASTATQCSESPRGVLPTQIVSVEIRLVSQPAPEPPSATGDQFVYQDCLKGIGFQNSVIPSWRSGEVVALSEKATNVFAYTFRDVPIDFLLTLSVRDINQCRRDSKGDGTVITGVTANGVALERRMPGTRVLAFVVSLDGTVSSSPQ
;
A
#
# COMPACT_ATOMS: atom_id res chain seq x y z
N MET A 1 35.24 -10.50 -50.19
CA MET A 1 34.42 -9.31 -49.90
C MET A 1 32.97 -9.79 -49.77
N LEU A 2 32.52 -10.08 -48.54
CA LEU A 2 31.24 -10.76 -48.28
C LEU A 2 30.15 -9.75 -47.87
N PHE A 3 29.03 -9.76 -48.59
CA PHE A 3 27.83 -8.99 -48.28
C PHE A 3 27.23 -9.44 -46.93
N ARG A 4 27.07 -8.52 -45.97
CA ARG A 4 26.25 -8.76 -44.77
C ARG A 4 24.79 -8.44 -45.09
N ILE A 5 23.97 -9.48 -45.23
CA ILE A 5 22.51 -9.37 -45.25
C ILE A 5 22.03 -9.10 -43.82
N VAL A 6 21.44 -7.93 -43.59
CA VAL A 6 20.78 -7.57 -42.33
C VAL A 6 19.40 -8.24 -42.30
N ARG A 7 19.21 -9.27 -41.46
CA ARG A 7 17.88 -9.83 -41.19
C ARG A 7 17.15 -8.95 -40.18
N ARG A 8 16.19 -8.16 -40.65
CA ARG A 8 15.20 -7.47 -39.80
C ARG A 8 14.11 -8.48 -39.44
N TYR A 9 13.98 -8.78 -38.16
CA TYR A 9 12.86 -9.57 -37.64
C TYR A 9 11.71 -8.62 -37.33
N TRP A 10 10.56 -8.82 -37.99
CA TRP A 10 9.30 -8.19 -37.63
C TRP A 10 8.57 -9.14 -36.68
N VAL A 11 8.31 -8.72 -35.45
CA VAL A 11 7.42 -9.42 -34.52
C VAL A 11 6.03 -8.83 -34.71
N LEU A 12 5.12 -9.60 -35.30
CA LEU A 12 3.70 -9.28 -35.38
C LEU A 12 3.05 -9.67 -34.06
N PHE A 13 2.60 -8.68 -33.27
CA PHE A 13 1.68 -8.92 -32.16
C PHE A 13 0.25 -8.93 -32.70
N PRO A 14 -0.52 -10.03 -32.59
CA PRO A 14 -1.94 -10.01 -32.90
C PRO A 14 -2.65 -9.20 -31.80
N ILE A 15 -3.06 -7.98 -32.13
CA ILE A 15 -4.04 -7.25 -31.34
C ILE A 15 -5.38 -7.95 -31.55
N LEU A 16 -5.85 -8.70 -30.55
CA LEU A 16 -7.23 -9.15 -30.49
C LEU A 16 -8.10 -7.91 -30.31
N ALA A 17 -8.58 -7.37 -31.44
CA ALA A 17 -9.70 -6.44 -31.47
C ALA A 17 -10.94 -7.18 -30.97
N SER A 18 -11.35 -6.91 -29.73
CA SER A 18 -12.74 -7.15 -29.35
C SER A 18 -13.59 -6.10 -30.06
N THR A 19 -14.50 -6.58 -30.90
CA THR A 19 -15.39 -5.79 -31.74
C THR A 19 -16.26 -4.89 -30.88
N ALA A 20 -16.17 -3.59 -31.14
CA ALA A 20 -17.14 -2.61 -30.73
C ALA A 20 -18.54 -3.00 -31.23
N THR A 21 -19.49 -3.17 -30.32
CA THR A 21 -20.89 -2.87 -30.62
C THR A 21 -21.03 -1.35 -30.55
N GLN A 22 -21.45 -0.78 -31.68
CA GLN A 22 -21.81 0.62 -31.81
C GLN A 22 -22.93 0.97 -30.82
N CYS A 23 -22.61 1.84 -29.86
CA CYS A 23 -23.56 2.84 -29.39
C CYS A 23 -22.91 4.21 -29.64
N SER A 24 -23.43 4.86 -30.67
CA SER A 24 -23.27 6.27 -30.99
C SER A 24 -23.80 7.09 -29.81
N GLU A 25 -22.93 7.45 -28.87
CA GLU A 25 -22.98 8.60 -27.96
C GLU A 25 -21.93 8.35 -26.88
N SER A 26 -20.75 8.96 -27.01
CA SER A 26 -19.85 9.09 -25.86
C SER A 26 -20.44 10.17 -24.96
N PRO A 27 -20.91 9.88 -23.72
CA PRO A 27 -21.11 10.95 -22.77
C PRO A 27 -19.74 11.55 -22.52
N ARG A 28 -19.64 12.87 -22.59
CA ARG A 28 -18.45 13.64 -22.26
C ARG A 28 -17.76 13.08 -21.00
N GLY A 29 -16.55 12.57 -21.17
CA GLY A 29 -15.46 12.60 -20.19
C GLY A 29 -15.77 12.07 -18.78
N VAL A 30 -16.15 10.80 -18.64
CA VAL A 30 -16.04 10.13 -17.33
C VAL A 30 -14.59 9.63 -17.21
N LEU A 31 -13.75 10.43 -16.55
CA LEU A 31 -12.46 9.94 -16.05
C LEU A 31 -12.72 8.72 -15.15
N PRO A 32 -11.87 7.68 -15.18
CA PRO A 32 -12.01 6.58 -14.23
C PRO A 32 -12.03 7.16 -12.81
N THR A 33 -12.90 6.65 -11.95
CA THR A 33 -13.00 7.10 -10.54
C THR A 33 -12.18 6.23 -9.59
N GLN A 34 -11.55 5.16 -10.12
CA GLN A 34 -10.73 4.22 -9.38
C GLN A 34 -9.46 3.83 -10.16
N ILE A 35 -8.38 3.62 -9.42
CA ILE A 35 -7.07 3.19 -9.91
C ILE A 35 -7.04 1.67 -9.97
N VAL A 36 -6.33 1.14 -10.97
CA VAL A 36 -6.19 -0.29 -11.22
C VAL A 36 -5.54 -1.02 -10.03
N SER A 37 -4.51 -0.44 -9.39
CA SER A 37 -3.96 -0.97 -8.13
C SER A 37 -2.93 -0.09 -7.42
N VAL A 38 -2.81 -0.22 -6.09
CA VAL A 38 -1.68 0.27 -5.29
C VAL A 38 -1.18 -0.85 -4.36
N GLU A 39 0.11 -1.16 -4.38
CA GLU A 39 0.75 -2.03 -3.38
C GLU A 39 1.27 -1.19 -2.22
N ILE A 40 0.78 -1.47 -1.01
CA ILE A 40 1.35 -0.97 0.23
C ILE A 40 2.31 -2.02 0.77
N ARG A 41 3.52 -1.60 1.13
CA ARG A 41 4.56 -2.43 1.70
C ARG A 41 5.07 -1.80 2.99
N LEU A 42 5.10 -2.60 4.06
CA LEU A 42 5.73 -2.29 5.34
C LEU A 42 6.99 -3.13 5.46
N VAL A 43 8.14 -2.48 5.67
CA VAL A 43 9.39 -3.11 6.09
C VAL A 43 9.51 -2.96 7.59
N SER A 44 9.11 -4.00 8.32
CA SER A 44 9.17 -4.03 9.77
C SER A 44 10.58 -4.34 10.24
N GLN A 45 10.99 -3.68 11.32
CA GLN A 45 12.19 -4.10 12.05
C GLN A 45 11.79 -5.15 13.09
N PRO A 46 12.48 -6.30 13.15
CA PRO A 46 12.28 -7.28 14.22
C PRO A 46 12.39 -6.67 15.61
N ALA A 47 11.61 -7.20 16.55
CA ALA A 47 11.70 -6.87 17.96
C ALA A 47 11.62 -8.14 18.83
N PRO A 48 12.41 -8.23 19.92
CA PRO A 48 12.34 -9.35 20.85
C PRO A 48 11.00 -9.36 21.58
N GLU A 49 10.54 -10.53 21.99
CA GLU A 49 9.30 -10.67 22.74
C GLU A 49 9.47 -10.13 24.18
N PRO A 50 8.48 -9.38 24.72
CA PRO A 50 8.55 -8.91 26.09
C PRO A 50 8.56 -10.08 27.10
N PRO A 51 9.24 -9.92 28.25
CA PRO A 51 9.35 -10.97 29.26
C PRO A 51 8.01 -11.27 29.93
N SER A 52 7.61 -12.55 29.93
CA SER A 52 6.32 -13.05 30.39
C SER A 52 6.01 -12.86 31.88
N ALA A 53 7.03 -12.61 32.71
CA ALA A 53 6.90 -12.49 34.17
C ALA A 53 6.65 -11.05 34.65
N THR A 54 6.51 -10.08 33.76
CA THR A 54 6.36 -8.66 34.11
C THR A 54 4.96 -8.15 33.80
N GLY A 55 4.54 -7.06 34.45
CA GLY A 55 3.29 -6.36 34.13
C GLY A 55 3.21 -5.89 32.68
N ASP A 56 4.36 -5.74 32.01
CA ASP A 56 4.47 -5.36 30.61
C ASP A 56 3.85 -6.39 29.65
N GLN A 57 3.72 -7.66 30.07
CA GLN A 57 3.04 -8.70 29.30
C GLN A 57 1.55 -8.37 29.11
N PHE A 58 0.88 -7.85 30.15
CA PHE A 58 -0.53 -7.48 30.06
C PHE A 58 -0.72 -6.27 29.12
N VAL A 59 0.14 -5.26 29.24
CA VAL A 59 0.11 -4.06 28.38
C VAL A 59 0.40 -4.43 26.93
N TYR A 60 1.36 -5.33 26.69
CA TYR A 60 1.63 -5.87 25.36
C TYR A 60 0.41 -6.57 24.75
N GLN A 61 -0.28 -7.42 25.52
CA GLN A 61 -1.49 -8.09 25.05
C GLN A 61 -2.64 -7.10 24.74
N ASP A 62 -2.73 -6.00 25.47
CA ASP A 62 -3.69 -4.93 25.18
C ASP A 62 -3.36 -4.21 23.86
N CYS A 63 -2.08 -3.91 23.62
CA CYS A 63 -1.61 -3.39 22.32
C CYS A 63 -1.94 -4.35 21.16
N LEU A 64 -1.67 -5.65 21.34
CA LEU A 64 -2.03 -6.67 20.34
C LEU A 64 -3.54 -6.74 20.08
N LYS A 65 -4.38 -6.66 21.11
CA LYS A 65 -5.84 -6.59 20.92
C LYS A 65 -6.24 -5.36 20.11
N GLY A 66 -5.59 -4.23 20.36
CA GLY A 66 -5.83 -2.98 19.64
C GLY A 66 -5.53 -3.06 18.14
N ILE A 67 -4.45 -3.73 17.73
CA ILE A 67 -4.08 -3.85 16.31
C ILE A 67 -4.58 -5.13 15.63
N GLY A 68 -5.05 -6.10 16.42
CA GLY A 68 -5.25 -7.48 16.02
C GLY A 68 -3.95 -8.30 16.08
N PHE A 69 -4.02 -9.59 15.80
CA PHE A 69 -2.82 -10.45 15.81
C PHE A 69 -1.94 -10.32 14.55
N GLN A 70 -2.13 -9.27 13.74
CA GLN A 70 -1.59 -9.18 12.39
C GLN A 70 -1.09 -7.77 12.09
N ASN A 71 -0.06 -7.67 11.23
CA ASN A 71 0.33 -6.39 10.65
C ASN A 71 -0.80 -5.90 9.77
N SER A 72 -1.21 -4.65 9.93
CA SER A 72 -2.43 -4.16 9.29
C SER A 72 -2.33 -2.71 8.81
N VAL A 73 -3.20 -2.38 7.87
CA VAL A 73 -3.39 -1.04 7.32
C VAL A 73 -4.86 -0.68 7.44
N ILE A 74 -5.13 0.57 7.83
CA ILE A 74 -6.49 1.12 7.93
C ILE A 74 -6.66 2.15 6.80
N PRO A 75 -7.24 1.76 5.65
CA PRO A 75 -7.54 2.66 4.55
C PRO A 75 -8.71 3.61 4.86
N SER A 76 -8.49 4.92 4.74
CA SER A 76 -9.52 5.93 5.06
C SER A 76 -10.77 5.86 4.18
N TRP A 77 -10.67 5.35 2.94
CA TRP A 77 -11.80 5.29 2.00
C TRP A 77 -12.70 4.06 2.20
N ARG A 78 -12.31 3.13 3.08
CA ARG A 78 -13.08 1.92 3.38
C ARG A 78 -13.72 1.94 4.78
N SER A 79 -14.08 3.14 5.25
CA SER A 79 -14.92 3.34 6.45
C SER A 79 -14.46 2.56 7.68
N GLY A 80 -13.16 2.56 7.97
CA GLY A 80 -12.60 1.91 9.16
C GLY A 80 -12.29 0.41 9.00
N GLU A 81 -12.33 -0.14 7.79
CA GLU A 81 -11.82 -1.49 7.51
C GLU A 81 -10.36 -1.63 7.97
N VAL A 82 -10.06 -2.75 8.62
CA VAL A 82 -8.70 -3.15 8.98
C VAL A 82 -8.26 -4.22 8.00
N VAL A 83 -7.24 -3.92 7.20
CA VAL A 83 -6.71 -4.83 6.18
C VAL A 83 -5.42 -5.46 6.67
N ALA A 84 -5.41 -6.78 6.80
CA ALA A 84 -4.22 -7.52 7.15
C ALA A 84 -3.21 -7.56 6.00
N LEU A 85 -1.95 -7.29 6.30
CA LEU A 85 -0.84 -7.41 5.38
C LEU A 85 -0.34 -8.86 5.36
N SER A 86 -0.06 -9.38 4.17
CA SER A 86 0.57 -10.69 4.01
C SER A 86 2.09 -10.55 4.05
N GLU A 87 2.79 -11.44 4.76
CA GLU A 87 4.24 -11.50 4.68
C GLU A 87 4.69 -11.99 3.29
N LYS A 88 5.53 -11.20 2.62
CA LYS A 88 6.08 -11.50 1.29
C LYS A 88 7.54 -11.94 1.35
N ALA A 89 8.25 -11.46 2.36
CA ALA A 89 9.60 -11.88 2.74
C ALA A 89 9.76 -11.60 4.24
N THR A 90 10.84 -12.08 4.84
CA THR A 90 11.13 -11.90 6.27
C THR A 90 11.00 -10.44 6.70
N ASN A 91 9.98 -10.14 7.51
CA ASN A 91 9.60 -8.79 7.98
C ASN A 91 9.19 -7.79 6.89
N VAL A 92 8.83 -8.26 5.71
CA VAL A 92 8.29 -7.44 4.63
C VAL A 92 6.85 -7.85 4.39
N PHE A 93 5.92 -6.98 4.75
CA PHE A 93 4.49 -7.23 4.71
C PHE A 93 3.85 -6.35 3.64
N ALA A 94 2.98 -6.91 2.80
CA ALA A 94 2.37 -6.15 1.73
C ALA A 94 0.93 -6.56 1.43
N TYR A 95 0.19 -5.61 0.85
CA TYR A 95 -1.17 -5.80 0.33
C TYR A 95 -1.38 -4.92 -0.91
N THR A 96 -2.10 -5.44 -1.90
CA THR A 96 -2.45 -4.72 -3.12
C THR A 96 -3.93 -4.36 -3.11
N PHE A 97 -4.24 -3.07 -3.01
CA PHE A 97 -5.58 -2.54 -3.21
C PHE A 97 -5.87 -2.44 -4.70
N ARG A 98 -7.12 -2.69 -5.12
CA ARG A 98 -7.57 -2.66 -6.54
C ARG A 98 -8.72 -1.68 -6.79
N ASP A 99 -9.05 -0.91 -5.78
CA ASP A 99 -10.25 -0.09 -5.64
C ASP A 99 -9.90 1.26 -4.99
N VAL A 100 -8.68 1.73 -5.23
CA VAL A 100 -8.18 2.98 -4.67
C VAL A 100 -8.82 4.13 -5.46
N PRO A 101 -9.44 5.14 -4.81
CA PRO A 101 -9.96 6.31 -5.53
C PRO A 101 -8.87 7.04 -6.33
N ILE A 102 -9.25 7.99 -7.18
CA ILE A 102 -8.32 8.83 -7.97
C ILE A 102 -8.26 10.23 -7.38
N ASP A 103 -7.09 10.89 -7.45
CA ASP A 103 -6.88 12.31 -7.13
C ASP A 103 -7.43 12.73 -5.76
N PHE A 104 -7.17 11.91 -4.75
CA PHE A 104 -7.62 12.11 -3.38
C PHE A 104 -6.45 12.00 -2.41
N LEU A 105 -6.53 12.76 -1.32
CA LEU A 105 -5.64 12.61 -0.19
C LEU A 105 -6.01 11.33 0.56
N LEU A 106 -5.25 10.28 0.31
CA LEU A 106 -5.41 9.01 0.99
C LEU A 106 -4.69 9.04 2.32
N THR A 107 -5.38 8.62 3.37
CA THR A 107 -4.90 8.63 4.75
C THR A 107 -4.80 7.19 5.24
N LEU A 108 -3.60 6.72 5.61
CA LEU A 108 -3.34 5.38 6.14
C LEU A 108 -2.83 5.43 7.56
N SER A 109 -3.36 4.53 8.40
CA SER A 109 -2.70 4.10 9.64
C SER A 109 -2.07 2.74 9.39
N VAL A 110 -0.80 2.56 9.73
CA VAL A 110 -0.08 1.27 9.60
C VAL A 110 0.27 0.76 10.99
N ARG A 111 -0.09 -0.49 11.29
CA ARG A 111 0.10 -1.11 12.60
C ARG A 111 0.97 -2.35 12.48
N ASP A 112 1.93 -2.48 13.40
CA ASP A 112 2.94 -3.54 13.40
C ASP A 112 3.06 -4.20 14.78
N ILE A 113 3.00 -5.52 14.81
CA ILE A 113 3.22 -6.32 16.02
C ILE A 113 4.59 -6.03 16.66
N ASN A 114 5.63 -5.84 15.86
CA ASN A 114 6.96 -5.55 16.37
C ASN A 114 7.02 -4.17 17.05
N GLN A 115 6.10 -3.27 16.75
CA GLN A 115 5.99 -2.01 17.47
C GLN A 115 5.39 -2.19 18.85
N CYS A 116 4.36 -3.03 19.02
CA CYS A 116 3.85 -3.40 20.34
C CYS A 116 4.91 -4.08 21.21
N ARG A 117 5.85 -4.82 20.60
CA ARG A 117 6.98 -5.43 21.31
C ARG A 117 8.01 -4.40 21.79
N ARG A 118 8.24 -3.33 21.02
CA ARG A 118 9.17 -2.23 21.37
C ARG A 118 8.57 -1.28 22.40
N ASP A 119 7.30 -0.94 22.24
CA ASP A 119 6.57 -0.02 23.10
C ASP A 119 5.21 -0.62 23.41
N SER A 120 5.14 -1.39 24.50
CA SER A 120 3.93 -2.08 24.92
C SER A 120 2.81 -1.10 25.30
N LYS A 121 3.13 0.15 25.66
CA LYS A 121 2.17 1.21 26.00
C LYS A 121 1.69 1.99 24.76
N GLY A 122 2.27 1.72 23.59
CA GLY A 122 1.87 2.33 22.32
C GLY A 122 0.59 1.72 21.75
N ASP A 123 0.19 2.21 20.57
CA ASP A 123 -0.96 1.68 19.80
C ASP A 123 -0.52 0.81 18.61
N GLY A 124 0.76 0.39 18.60
CA GLY A 124 1.38 -0.40 17.53
C GLY A 124 1.59 0.35 16.22
N THR A 125 1.35 1.67 16.15
CA THR A 125 1.47 2.43 14.90
C THR A 125 2.92 2.65 14.49
N VAL A 126 3.23 2.39 13.22
CA VAL A 126 4.55 2.64 12.60
C VAL A 126 4.43 3.70 11.52
N ILE A 127 5.42 4.58 11.46
CA ILE A 127 5.47 5.71 10.51
C ILE A 127 6.73 5.71 9.63
N THR A 128 7.54 4.65 9.70
CA THR A 128 8.79 4.51 8.94
C THR A 128 8.84 3.16 8.22
N GLY A 129 9.66 3.06 7.16
CA GLY A 129 9.80 1.83 6.40
C GLY A 129 8.54 1.43 5.62
N VAL A 130 7.57 2.35 5.46
CA VAL A 130 6.36 2.13 4.68
C VAL A 130 6.54 2.74 3.29
N THR A 131 6.25 1.96 2.25
CA THR A 131 6.22 2.41 0.87
C THR A 131 4.90 2.09 0.21
N ALA A 132 4.52 2.90 -0.78
CA ALA A 132 3.40 2.64 -1.68
C ALA A 132 3.90 2.74 -3.12
N ASN A 133 3.75 1.66 -3.90
CA ASN A 133 4.32 1.53 -5.25
C ASN A 133 5.82 1.91 -5.32
N GLY A 134 6.59 1.57 -4.27
CA GLY A 134 8.03 1.88 -4.17
C GLY A 134 8.35 3.30 -3.69
N VAL A 135 7.37 4.18 -3.54
CA VAL A 135 7.55 5.54 -3.00
C VAL A 135 7.49 5.49 -1.48
N ALA A 136 8.51 6.03 -0.80
CA ALA A 136 8.51 6.15 0.65
C ALA A 136 7.40 7.10 1.10
N LEU A 137 6.61 6.65 2.08
CA LEU A 137 5.55 7.47 2.64
C LEU A 137 6.10 8.30 3.79
N GLU A 138 5.94 9.62 3.69
CA GLU A 138 6.30 10.56 4.75
C GLU A 138 5.08 10.94 5.59
N ARG A 139 5.35 11.28 6.85
CA ARG A 139 4.35 11.84 7.76
C ARG A 139 4.04 13.28 7.36
N ARG A 140 2.93 13.52 6.68
CA ARG A 140 2.53 14.89 6.29
C ARG A 140 1.95 15.73 7.42
N MET A 141 1.38 15.10 8.44
CA MET A 141 0.68 15.82 9.50
C MET A 141 1.54 15.82 10.78
N PRO A 142 2.09 16.99 11.18
CA PRO A 142 2.78 17.13 12.45
C PRO A 142 1.88 16.67 13.60
N GLY A 143 2.40 15.86 14.51
CA GLY A 143 1.64 15.39 15.67
C GLY A 143 0.72 14.19 15.44
N THR A 144 0.43 13.76 14.20
CA THR A 144 -0.42 12.57 13.93
C THR A 144 0.42 11.33 13.57
N ARG A 145 -0.04 10.12 13.86
CA ARG A 145 0.69 8.88 13.47
C ARG A 145 0.26 8.35 12.09
N VAL A 146 -0.14 9.27 11.23
CA VAL A 146 -0.90 8.97 10.02
C VAL A 146 -0.07 9.32 8.80
N LEU A 147 0.01 8.39 7.85
CA LEU A 147 0.69 8.58 6.58
C LEU A 147 -0.32 9.07 5.55
N ALA A 148 0.04 10.10 4.79
CA ALA A 148 -0.83 10.67 3.78
C ALA A 148 -0.09 10.81 2.45
N PHE A 149 -0.73 10.35 1.38
CA PHE A 149 -0.20 10.42 0.03
C PHE A 149 -1.34 10.61 -0.97
N VAL A 150 -1.00 11.06 -2.17
CA VAL A 150 -1.94 11.15 -3.29
C VAL A 150 -1.62 10.04 -4.27
N VAL A 151 -2.65 9.46 -4.86
CA VAL A 151 -2.50 8.51 -5.96
C VAL A 151 -3.15 9.09 -7.20
N SER A 152 -2.37 9.26 -8.26
CA SER A 152 -2.81 9.86 -9.51
C SER A 152 -3.49 8.82 -10.42
N LEU A 153 -4.17 9.30 -11.47
CA LEU A 153 -4.82 8.50 -12.52
C LEU A 153 -3.98 7.34 -13.09
N ASP A 154 -2.67 7.54 -13.22
CA ASP A 154 -1.72 6.56 -13.78
C ASP A 154 -1.17 5.58 -12.73
N GLY A 155 -1.68 5.63 -11.49
CA GLY A 155 -1.22 4.80 -10.37
C GLY A 155 0.07 5.29 -9.70
N THR A 156 0.58 6.45 -10.09
CA THR A 156 1.72 7.08 -9.42
C THR A 156 1.34 7.53 -8.02
N VAL A 157 2.27 7.39 -7.08
CA VAL A 157 2.11 7.82 -5.69
C VAL A 157 2.98 9.03 -5.43
N SER A 158 2.44 10.05 -4.74
CA SER A 158 3.21 11.22 -4.29
C SER A 158 3.09 11.46 -2.79
N SER A 159 4.21 11.70 -2.13
CA SER A 159 4.31 11.93 -0.68
C SER A 159 4.00 13.38 -0.24
N SER A 160 3.69 14.33 -1.15
CA SER A 160 3.22 15.71 -0.85
C SER A 160 1.87 16.08 -1.51
N PRO A 161 0.94 16.79 -0.84
CA PRO A 161 -0.26 17.28 -1.51
C PRO A 161 0.26 18.46 -2.32
N GLN A 162 0.10 18.42 -3.63
CA GLN A 162 0.24 19.66 -4.39
C GLN A 162 -0.95 20.55 -4.09
#